data_AF-A0A359LQ61-F1
#
_entry.id   AF-A0A359LQ61-F1
#
_cell.length_a   1.000
_cell.length_b   1.000
_cell.length_c   1.000
_cell.angle_alpha   90.00
_cell.angle_beta   90.00
_cell.angle_gamma   90.00
#
_symmetry.space_group_name_H-M   'P 1'
#
loop_
_entity.id
_entity.type
_entity.pdbx_description
1 polymer ?
#
loop_
_entity_poly.entity_id
_entity_poly.type
_entity_poly.pdbx_seq_one_letter_code
_entity_poly.pdbx_strand_id
1 'polypeptide(L)' 'PITTPQGGGFKSLNVTTRKMLGLYANVRPCVAYDPYVRTKHPGMDVVIVR' A
#
# COMPACT_ATOMS: atom_id res chain seq x y z
N PRO A 1 -5.04 3.89 7.34
CA PRO A 1 -4.38 5.19 7.07
C PRO A 1 -4.35 6.05 8.35
N ILE A 2 -3.16 6.30 8.89
CA ILE A 2 -2.97 7.24 10.01
C ILE A 2 -2.27 8.47 9.44
N THR A 3 -2.86 9.64 9.64
CA THR A 3 -2.38 10.92 9.12
C THR A 3 -0.95 11.14 9.59
N THR A 4 -0.01 11.18 8.65
CA THR A 4 1.35 11.64 8.92
C THR A 4 1.37 13.13 8.57
N PRO A 5 1.65 14.05 9.50
CA PRO A 5 1.78 15.46 9.15
C PRO A 5 2.91 15.61 8.13
N GLN A 6 2.62 16.19 6.96
CA GLN A 6 3.66 16.57 6.01
C GLN A 6 4.30 17.87 6.49
N GLY A 7 5.62 17.87 6.66
CA GLY A 7 6.40 19.10 6.87
C GLY A 7 6.98 19.31 8.27
N GLY A 8 6.59 18.55 9.29
CA GLY A 8 7.22 18.68 10.61
C GLY A 8 6.51 17.90 11.72
N GLY A 9 7.28 17.11 12.47
CA GLY A 9 6.82 16.44 13.70
C GLY A 9 6.55 14.96 13.54
N PHE A 10 7.51 14.15 14.01
CA PHE A 10 7.53 12.69 14.14
C PHE A 10 7.65 11.84 12.86
N LYS A 11 8.52 10.83 12.95
CA LYS A 11 8.65 9.75 11.95
C LYS A 11 7.29 9.08 11.78
N SER A 12 6.92 8.79 10.53
CA SER A 12 5.65 8.11 10.21
C SER A 12 5.45 6.89 11.10
N LEU A 13 4.33 6.83 11.83
CA LEU A 13 4.00 5.72 12.71
C LEU A 13 4.02 4.39 11.95
N ASN A 14 3.55 4.38 10.70
CA ASN A 14 3.59 3.21 9.83
C ASN A 14 5.02 2.72 9.51
N VAL A 15 5.99 3.63 9.44
CA VAL A 15 7.41 3.27 9.25
C VAL A 15 8.00 2.76 10.56
N THR A 16 7.67 3.40 11.68
CA THR A 16 8.10 2.98 13.02
C THR A 16 7.59 1.58 13.36
N THR A 17 6.31 1.29 13.14
CA THR A 17 5.72 -0.04 13.37
C THR A 17 6.34 -1.12 12.49
N ARG A 18 6.61 -0.85 11.20
CA ARG A 18 7.28 -1.83 10.32
C ARG A 18 8.70 -2.15 10.77
N LYS A 19 9.46 -1.15 11.22
CA LYS A 19 10.82 -1.36 11.74
C LYS A 19 10.82 -2.11 13.06
N MET A 20 9.88 -1.79 13.95
CA MET A 20 9.75 -2.47 15.26
C MET A 20 9.33 -3.93 15.12
N LEU A 21 8.42 -4.23 14.18
CA LEU A 21 7.87 -5.57 13.98
C LEU A 21 8.61 -6.39 12.91
N GLY A 22 9.72 -5.89 12.36
CA GLY A 22 10.51 -6.60 11.34
C GLY A 22 9.77 -6.88 10.03
N LEU A 23 8.73 -6.10 9.70
CA LEU A 23 7.88 -6.30 8.52
C LEU A 23 8.59 -5.75 7.27
N TYR A 24 9.50 -6.54 6.72
CA TYR A 24 10.39 -6.15 5.62
C TYR A 24 9.72 -6.19 4.24
N ALA A 25 8.73 -7.06 4.04
CA ALA A 25 8.04 -7.21 2.77
C ALA A 25 6.64 -6.61 2.84
N ASN A 26 6.35 -5.65 1.97
CA ASN A 26 5.03 -5.06 1.81
C ASN A 26 4.42 -5.53 0.48
N VAL A 27 3.51 -6.49 0.56
CA VAL A 27 2.85 -7.12 -0.60
C VAL A 27 1.56 -6.39 -0.93
N ARG A 28 1.39 -6.01 -2.20
CA ARG A 28 0.22 -5.25 -2.69
C ARG A 28 -0.33 -5.86 -3.97
N PRO A 29 -1.37 -6.71 -3.89
CA PRO A 29 -2.07 -7.22 -5.07
C PRO A 29 -2.94 -6.14 -5.71
N CYS A 30 -2.92 -6.06 -7.04
CA CYS A 30 -3.69 -5.13 -7.86
C CYS A 30 -4.42 -5.92 -8.95
N VAL A 31 -5.56 -6.50 -8.56
CA VAL A 31 -6.46 -7.25 -9.45
C VAL A 31 -7.57 -6.34 -9.95
N ALA A 32 -7.88 -6.39 -11.24
CA ALA A 32 -9.05 -5.74 -11.82
C ALA A 32 -10.32 -6.55 -11.53
N TYR A 33 -11.37 -5.86 -11.07
CA TYR A 33 -12.67 -6.45 -10.79
C TYR A 33 -13.71 -6.11 -11.87
N ASP A 34 -13.29 -6.14 -13.14
CA ASP A 34 -14.18 -5.97 -14.29
C ASP A 34 -15.12 -7.19 -14.41
N PRO A 35 -16.42 -7.03 -14.76
CA PRO A 35 -17.12 -5.81 -15.18
C PRO A 35 -17.80 -5.03 -14.02
N TYR A 36 -17.66 -5.49 -12.78
CA TYR A 36 -18.34 -4.89 -11.62
C TYR A 36 -17.79 -3.52 -11.24
N VAL A 37 -16.47 -3.32 -11.42
CA VAL A 37 -15.80 -2.04 -11.27
C VAL A 37 -15.25 -1.64 -12.63
N ARG A 38 -15.77 -0.55 -13.21
CA ARG A 38 -15.30 -0.05 -14.51
C ARG A 38 -13.83 0.34 -14.39
N THR A 39 -12.95 -0.37 -15.10
CA THR A 39 -11.52 -0.08 -15.16
C THR A 39 -11.07 0.09 -16.61
N LYS A 40 -9.94 0.78 -16.83
CA LYS A 40 -9.32 0.88 -18.17
C LYS A 40 -8.55 -0.38 -18.58
N HIS A 41 -8.27 -1.27 -17.64
CA HIS A 41 -7.43 -2.45 -17.80
C HIS A 41 -8.13 -3.66 -17.18
N PRO A 42 -9.13 -4.24 -17.87
CA PRO A 42 -10.01 -5.27 -17.31
C PRO A 42 -9.31 -6.61 -16.98
N GLY A 43 -8.14 -6.87 -17.57
CA GLY A 43 -7.31 -8.05 -17.26
C GLY A 43 -6.11 -7.78 -16.35
N MET A 44 -6.11 -6.69 -15.58
CA MET A 44 -4.99 -6.36 -14.69
C MET A 44 -4.90 -7.39 -13.55
N ASP A 45 -3.79 -8.11 -13.46
CA ASP A 45 -3.46 -8.99 -12.34
C ASP A 45 -1.96 -8.91 -12.07
N VAL A 46 -1.58 -8.07 -11.09
CA VAL A 46 -0.17 -7.86 -10.71
C VAL A 46 0.00 -7.79 -9.21
N VAL A 47 1.15 -8.24 -8.71
CA VAL A 47 1.54 -8.15 -7.30
C VAL A 47 2.81 -7.33 -7.17
N ILE A 48 2.75 -6.23 -6.41
CA ILE A 48 3.91 -5.39 -6.11
C ILE A 48 4.48 -5.80 -4.75
N VAL A 49 5.75 -6.16 -4.72
CA VAL A 49 6.50 -6.40 -3.48
C VAL A 49 7.49 -5.24 -3.29
N ARG A 50 7.32 -4.50 -2.18
CA ARG A 50 8.16 -3.34 -1.82
C ARG A 50 8.86 -3.56 -0.48
#